data_AF-A0A9E5H6F3-F1
#
_entry.id   AF-A0A9E5H6F3-F1
#
_cell.length_a   1.000
_cell.length_b   1.000
_cell.length_c   1.000
_cell.angle_alpha   90.00
_cell.angle_beta   90.00
_cell.angle_gamma   90.00
#
_symmetry.space_group_name_H-M   'P 1'
#
loop_
_entity.id
_entity.type
_entity.pdbx_description
1 polymer ?
#
loop_
_entity_poly.entity_id
_entity_poly.type
_entity_poly.pdbx_seq_one_letter_code
_entity_poly.pdbx_strand_id
1 'polypeptide(L)'
;MSKLFFIYFLLFFALYFLGFNLHQFILQKYALNTSFSLQKVYLFHFGFSLLICINFNYFSSVDKIFQQLGFIYLITIFLKIILFSAIFYKSVFNEENLPFFSRVSLFIPAIIFLLTEAIFITKILNKKQ
;
A
#
# COMPACT_ATOMS: atom_id res chain seq x y z
N MET A 1 14.37 -14.98 9.84
CA MET A 1 14.28 -13.66 9.19
C MET A 1 14.01 -13.74 7.68
N SER A 2 14.85 -14.41 6.88
CA SER A 2 14.77 -14.39 5.40
C SER A 2 13.48 -14.99 4.79
N LYS A 3 12.97 -16.11 5.34
CA LYS A 3 11.76 -16.76 4.82
C LYS A 3 10.51 -15.87 4.90
N LEU A 4 10.33 -15.14 6.02
CA LEU A 4 9.18 -14.25 6.21
C LEU A 4 9.22 -13.05 5.26
N PHE A 5 10.41 -12.46 5.12
CA PHE A 5 10.67 -11.40 4.15
C PHE A 5 10.31 -11.83 2.73
N PHE A 6 10.77 -13.01 2.32
CA PHE A 6 10.51 -13.53 0.99
C PHE A 6 9.01 -13.75 0.75
N ILE A 7 8.28 -14.25 1.76
CA ILE A 7 6.83 -14.40 1.71
C ILE A 7 6.13 -13.05 1.55
N TYR A 8 6.51 -12.03 2.32
CA TYR A 8 5.93 -10.68 2.20
C TYR A 8 6.21 -10.06 0.84
N PHE A 9 7.45 -10.15 0.37
CA PHE A 9 7.81 -9.70 -0.96
C PHE A 9 6.95 -10.38 -2.03
N LEU A 10 6.85 -11.71 -1.99
CA LEU A 10 6.12 -12.48 -2.99
C LEU A 10 4.62 -12.15 -2.98
N LEU A 11 4.02 -11.97 -1.80
CA LEU A 11 2.60 -11.60 -1.67
C LEU A 11 2.32 -10.19 -2.17
N PHE A 12 3.12 -9.19 -1.77
CA PHE A 12 2.96 -7.83 -2.30
C PHE A 12 3.30 -7.73 -3.78
N PHE A 13 4.26 -8.52 -4.26
CA PHE A 13 4.60 -8.60 -5.67
C PHE A 13 3.46 -9.23 -6.48
N ALA A 14 2.84 -10.30 -5.97
CA ALA A 14 1.66 -10.90 -6.58
C ALA A 14 0.48 -9.91 -6.61
N LEU A 15 0.22 -9.18 -5.52
CA LEU A 15 -0.80 -8.13 -5.47
C LEU A 15 -0.51 -6.99 -6.45
N TYR A 16 0.75 -6.57 -6.55
CA TYR A 16 1.20 -5.60 -7.54
C TYR A 16 0.93 -6.12 -8.95
N PHE A 17 1.47 -7.29 -9.30
CA PHE A 17 1.43 -7.82 -10.65
C PHE A 17 0.00 -8.17 -11.08
N LEU A 18 -0.74 -8.95 -10.29
CA LEU A 18 -2.11 -9.33 -10.60
C LEU A 18 -3.04 -8.12 -10.53
N GLY A 19 -2.93 -7.32 -9.47
CA GLY A 19 -3.79 -6.16 -9.28
C GLY A 19 -3.60 -5.11 -10.37
N PHE A 20 -2.36 -4.77 -10.72
CA PHE A 20 -2.07 -3.81 -11.79
C PHE A 20 -2.59 -4.30 -13.14
N ASN A 21 -2.28 -5.55 -13.53
CA ASN A 21 -2.70 -6.07 -14.83
C ASN A 21 -4.22 -6.20 -14.93
N LEU A 22 -4.90 -6.68 -13.88
CA LEU A 22 -6.37 -6.75 -13.85
C LEU A 22 -7.00 -5.37 -13.94
N HIS A 23 -6.51 -4.41 -13.17
CA HIS A 23 -7.02 -3.04 -13.18
C HIS A 23 -6.79 -2.39 -14.55
N GLN A 24 -5.59 -2.53 -15.12
CA GLN A 24 -5.28 -2.04 -16.46
C GLN A 24 -6.16 -2.66 -17.55
N PHE A 25 -6.41 -3.97 -17.47
CA PHE A 25 -7.31 -4.67 -18.39
C PHE A 25 -8.75 -4.13 -18.32
N ILE A 26 -9.26 -3.90 -17.12
CA ILE A 26 -10.60 -3.32 -16.91
C ILE A 26 -10.67 -1.91 -17.51
N LEU A 27 -9.65 -1.06 -17.27
CA LEU A 27 -9.57 0.28 -17.84
C LEU A 27 -9.66 0.25 -19.37
N GLN A 28 -8.83 -0.58 -19.99
CA GLN A 28 -8.78 -0.70 -21.45
C GLN A 28 -10.10 -1.24 -22.01
N LYS A 29 -10.71 -2.23 -21.36
CA LYS A 29 -11.98 -2.82 -21.79
C LYS A 29 -13.13 -1.80 -21.84
N TYR A 30 -13.14 -0.83 -20.94
CA TYR A 30 -14.17 0.21 -20.87
C TYR A 30 -13.72 1.55 -21.49
N ALA A 31 -12.55 1.60 -22.16
CA ALA A 31 -11.95 2.81 -22.71
C ALA A 31 -11.82 3.97 -21.69
N LEU A 32 -11.55 3.62 -20.43
CA LEU A 32 -11.43 4.57 -19.33
C LEU A 32 -10.00 5.03 -19.21
N ASN A 33 -9.76 6.31 -19.52
CA ASN A 33 -8.45 6.92 -19.36
C ASN A 33 -8.30 7.53 -17.97
N THR A 34 -7.16 7.25 -17.34
CA THR A 34 -6.74 7.89 -16.09
C THR A 34 -5.74 8.99 -16.40
N SER A 35 -5.87 10.13 -15.73
CA SER A 35 -4.93 11.26 -15.87
C SER A 35 -3.59 11.04 -15.14
N PHE A 36 -3.49 9.95 -14.38
CA PHE A 36 -2.30 9.52 -13.68
C PHE A 36 -1.79 8.19 -14.22
N SER A 37 -0.53 7.89 -13.90
CA SER A 37 0.06 6.58 -14.17
C SER A 37 -0.38 5.58 -13.11
N LEU A 38 -1.24 4.64 -13.49
CA LEU A 38 -1.67 3.54 -12.61
C LEU A 38 -0.48 2.73 -12.09
N GLN A 39 0.53 2.52 -12.93
CA GLN A 39 1.76 1.81 -12.55
C GLN A 39 2.48 2.50 -11.39
N LYS A 40 2.62 3.83 -11.42
CA LYS A 40 3.25 4.58 -10.33
C LYS A 40 2.48 4.44 -9.02
N VAL A 41 1.15 4.42 -9.09
CA VAL A 41 0.27 4.23 -7.92
C VAL A 41 0.50 2.85 -7.29
N TYR A 42 0.46 1.79 -8.11
CA TYR A 42 0.71 0.44 -7.64
C TYR A 42 2.14 0.26 -7.10
N LEU A 43 3.15 0.84 -7.76
CA LEU A 43 4.54 0.82 -7.29
C LEU A 43 4.70 1.54 -5.95
N PHE A 44 4.04 2.69 -5.75
CA PHE A 44 4.06 3.40 -4.49
C PHE A 44 3.52 2.52 -3.36
N HIS A 45 2.33 1.92 -3.53
CA HIS A 45 1.74 1.08 -2.50
C HIS A 45 2.55 -0.20 -2.26
N PHE A 46 3.06 -0.83 -3.32
CA PHE A 46 3.97 -1.98 -3.23
C PHE A 46 5.22 -1.65 -2.40
N GLY A 47 5.97 -0.62 -2.78
CA GLY A 47 7.20 -0.24 -2.11
C GLY A 47 6.96 0.17 -0.66
N PHE A 48 5.95 1.01 -0.42
CA PHE A 48 5.67 1.52 0.92
C PHE A 48 5.20 0.43 1.89
N SER A 49 4.28 -0.45 1.46
CA SER A 49 3.82 -1.56 2.30
C SER A 49 4.92 -2.56 2.59
N LEU A 50 5.78 -2.83 1.62
CA LEU A 50 6.92 -3.71 1.80
C LEU A 50 7.93 -3.11 2.79
N LEU A 51 8.22 -1.81 2.69
CA LEU A 51 9.04 -1.08 3.66
C LEU A 51 8.45 -1.14 5.07
N ILE A 52 7.14 -0.91 5.24
CA ILE A 52 6.47 -1.04 6.54
C ILE A 52 6.67 -2.45 7.09
N CYS A 53 6.29 -3.49 6.36
CA CYS A 53 6.35 -4.86 6.87
C CYS A 53 7.77 -5.30 7.25
N ILE A 54 8.79 -4.88 6.50
CA ILE A 54 10.20 -5.14 6.83
C ILE A 54 10.57 -4.47 8.14
N ASN A 55 10.35 -3.15 8.24
CA ASN A 55 10.74 -2.36 9.40
C ASN A 55 10.01 -2.86 10.65
N PHE A 56 8.72 -3.16 10.55
CA PHE A 56 7.95 -3.71 11.67
C PHE A 56 8.43 -5.08 12.10
N ASN A 57 8.73 -5.97 11.16
CA ASN A 57 9.31 -7.27 11.51
C ASN A 57 10.67 -7.12 12.20
N TYR A 58 11.50 -6.16 11.77
CA TYR A 58 12.77 -5.86 12.44
C TYR A 58 12.54 -5.27 13.85
N PHE A 59 11.73 -4.22 13.99
CA PHE A 59 11.45 -3.58 15.27
C PHE A 59 10.71 -4.47 16.26
N SER A 60 10.01 -5.50 15.79
CA SER A 60 9.35 -6.47 16.66
C SER A 60 10.30 -7.24 17.58
N SER A 61 11.61 -7.29 17.26
CA SER A 61 12.61 -7.93 18.12
C SER A 61 13.00 -7.08 19.33
N VAL A 62 12.65 -5.78 19.37
CA VAL A 62 13.01 -4.87 20.47
C VAL A 62 11.81 -4.69 21.39
N ASP A 63 11.88 -5.19 22.62
CA ASP A 63 10.71 -5.30 23.50
C ASP A 63 10.03 -3.96 23.83
N LYS A 64 10.81 -2.89 24.06
CA LYS A 64 10.26 -1.54 24.29
C LYS A 64 9.49 -1.00 23.09
N ILE A 65 10.00 -1.25 21.88
CA ILE A 65 9.37 -0.80 20.63
C ILE A 65 8.15 -1.67 20.32
N PHE A 66 8.24 -2.97 20.60
CA PHE A 66 7.17 -3.94 20.36
C PHE A 66 5.85 -3.51 21.02
N GLN A 67 5.90 -3.06 22.27
CA GLN A 67 4.72 -2.55 23.00
C GLN A 67 4.06 -1.34 22.32
N GLN A 68 4.82 -0.57 21.55
CA GLN A 68 4.35 0.64 20.87
C GLN A 68 4.07 0.43 19.38
N LEU A 69 4.34 -0.76 18.82
CA LEU A 69 4.23 -1.00 17.37
C LEU A 69 2.82 -0.72 16.84
N GLY A 70 1.76 -1.00 17.61
CA GLY A 70 0.40 -0.64 17.21
C GLY A 70 0.21 0.86 16.99
N PHE A 71 0.74 1.70 17.88
CA PHE A 71 0.71 3.16 17.73
C PHE A 71 1.60 3.64 16.58
N ILE A 72 2.80 3.07 16.47
CA ILE A 72 3.72 3.36 15.35
C ILE A 72 3.02 3.05 14.02
N TYR A 73 2.24 1.97 13.95
CA TYR A 73 1.52 1.59 12.73
C TYR A 73 0.50 2.66 12.30
N LEU A 74 -0.28 3.19 13.24
CA LEU A 74 -1.22 4.29 12.98
C LEU A 74 -0.51 5.53 12.44
N ILE A 75 0.62 5.90 13.04
CA ILE A 75 1.45 7.01 12.56
C ILE A 75 1.97 6.74 11.14
N THR A 76 2.40 5.51 10.84
CA THR A 76 2.88 5.15 9.50
C THR A 76 1.78 5.18 8.45
N ILE A 77 0.54 4.81 8.78
CA ILE A 77 -0.61 4.97 7.89
C ILE A 77 -0.83 6.46 7.59
N PHE A 78 -0.82 7.31 8.61
CA PHE A 78 -1.00 8.75 8.42
C PHE A 78 0.10 9.34 7.53
N LEU A 79 1.36 8.97 7.77
CA LEU A 79 2.49 9.34 6.93
C LEU A 79 2.32 8.86 5.48
N LYS A 80 1.84 7.62 5.28
CA LYS A 80 1.55 7.06 3.95
C LYS A 80 0.53 7.89 3.19
N ILE A 81 -0.53 8.32 3.87
CA ILE A 81 -1.59 9.15 3.28
C ILE A 81 -1.05 10.52 2.89
N ILE A 82 -0.24 11.14 3.75
CA ILE A 82 0.41 12.43 3.45
C ILE A 82 1.35 12.30 2.24
N LEU A 83 2.22 11.28 2.24
CA LEU A 83 3.17 11.07 1.15
C LEU A 83 2.46 10.74 -0.17
N PHE A 84 1.40 9.92 -0.13
CA PHE A 84 0.57 9.65 -1.30
C PHE A 84 -0.05 10.94 -1.84
N SER A 85 -0.67 11.73 -0.96
CA SER A 85 -1.29 13.01 -1.29
C SER A 85 -0.28 14.00 -1.87
N ALA A 86 0.96 14.02 -1.37
CA ALA A 86 2.01 14.89 -1.87
C ALA A 86 2.54 14.45 -3.24
N ILE A 87 2.80 13.15 -3.43
CA ILE A 87 3.35 12.60 -4.68
C ILE A 87 2.31 12.66 -5.81
N PHE A 88 1.05 12.37 -5.50
CA PHE A 88 -0.05 12.37 -6.47
C PHE A 88 -0.91 13.63 -6.36
N TYR A 89 -0.37 14.74 -5.83
CA TYR A 89 -1.11 15.97 -5.54
C TYR A 89 -1.96 16.46 -6.71
N LYS A 90 -1.40 16.48 -7.93
CA LYS A 90 -2.14 16.91 -9.12
C LYS A 90 -3.39 16.06 -9.36
N SER A 91 -3.25 14.75 -9.22
CA SER A 91 -4.30 13.76 -9.43
C SER A 91 -5.25 13.61 -8.24
N VAL A 92 -4.93 14.19 -7.08
CA VAL A 92 -5.82 14.18 -5.90
C VAL A 92 -6.56 15.52 -5.76
N PHE A 93 -5.90 16.65 -6.07
CA PHE A 93 -6.41 17.99 -5.74
C PHE A 93 -6.51 18.98 -6.91
N ASN A 94 -5.69 18.88 -7.97
CA ASN A 94 -5.65 19.93 -9.02
C ASN A 94 -6.51 19.66 -10.24
N GLU A 95 -7.03 18.45 -10.41
CA GLU A 95 -7.88 18.14 -11.55
C GLU A 95 -9.35 18.34 -11.17
N GLU A 96 -9.83 19.57 -11.38
CA GLU A 96 -11.23 19.98 -11.17
C GLU A 96 -12.25 19.07 -11.89
N ASN A 97 -11.81 18.33 -12.91
CA ASN A 97 -12.62 17.45 -13.74
C ASN A 97 -12.20 15.98 -13.72
N LEU A 98 -11.56 15.48 -12.65
CA LEU A 98 -11.30 14.05 -12.51
C LEU A 98 -12.61 13.26 -12.51
N PRO A 99 -12.88 12.43 -13.53
CA PRO A 99 -14.08 11.60 -13.54
C PRO A 99 -14.05 10.69 -12.31
N PHE A 100 -15.23 10.46 -11.72
CA PHE A 100 -15.37 9.67 -10.49
C PHE A 100 -14.60 8.34 -10.56
N PHE A 101 -14.66 7.68 -11.71
CA PHE A 101 -13.95 6.44 -11.97
C PHE A 101 -12.42 6.56 -11.82
N SER A 102 -11.80 7.65 -12.30
CA SER A 102 -10.36 7.88 -12.11
C SER A 102 -10.00 8.05 -10.63
N ARG A 103 -10.86 8.71 -9.83
CA ARG A 103 -10.65 8.82 -8.38
C ARG A 103 -10.71 7.45 -7.71
N VAL A 104 -11.72 6.65 -8.04
CA VAL A 104 -11.85 5.28 -7.54
C VAL A 104 -10.62 4.44 -7.91
N SER A 105 -10.10 4.60 -9.12
CA SER A 105 -8.88 3.91 -9.56
C SER A 105 -7.63 4.28 -8.75
N LEU A 106 -7.56 5.47 -8.14
CA LEU A 106 -6.48 5.81 -7.19
C LEU A 106 -6.64 5.09 -5.85
N PHE A 107 -7.87 4.94 -5.35
CA PHE A 107 -8.13 4.39 -4.03
C PHE A 107 -8.17 2.86 -3.99
N ILE A 108 -8.53 2.18 -5.09
CA ILE A 108 -8.53 0.70 -5.16
C ILE A 108 -7.18 0.10 -4.71
N PRO A 109 -6.03 0.53 -5.28
CA PRO A 109 -4.73 0.04 -4.83
C PRO A 109 -4.46 0.38 -3.36
N ALA A 110 -4.80 1.60 -2.93
CA ALA A 110 -4.58 2.03 -1.56
C ALA A 110 -5.27 1.11 -0.55
N ILE A 111 -6.54 0.79 -0.77
CA ILE A 111 -7.34 -0.07 0.12
C ILE A 111 -6.78 -1.50 0.13
N ILE A 112 -6.53 -2.09 -1.05
CA ILE A 112 -6.08 -3.49 -1.15
C ILE A 112 -4.73 -3.68 -0.45
N PHE A 113 -3.78 -2.77 -0.69
CA PHE A 113 -2.46 -2.85 -0.07
C PHE A 113 -2.53 -2.58 1.44
N LEU A 114 -3.34 -1.61 1.89
CA LEU A 114 -3.48 -1.29 3.31
C LEU A 114 -4.17 -2.41 4.10
N LEU A 115 -5.19 -3.05 3.55
CA LEU A 115 -5.81 -4.23 4.19
C LEU A 115 -4.81 -5.39 4.31
N THR A 116 -4.07 -5.67 3.25
CA THR A 116 -3.04 -6.72 3.27
C THR A 116 -1.94 -6.42 4.28
N GLU A 117 -1.48 -5.17 4.31
CA GLU A 117 -0.51 -4.66 5.29
C GLU A 117 -1.02 -4.85 6.72
N ALA A 118 -2.25 -4.42 7.02
CA ALA A 118 -2.86 -4.59 8.34
C ALA A 118 -2.88 -6.04 8.80
N ILE A 119 -3.24 -6.98 7.92
CA ILE A 119 -3.24 -8.43 8.22
C ILE A 119 -1.83 -8.90 8.61
N PHE A 120 -0.78 -8.46 7.89
CA PHE A 120 0.59 -8.85 8.24
C PHE A 120 1.05 -8.22 9.55
N ILE A 121 0.71 -6.96 9.81
CA ILE A 121 1.09 -6.27 11.03
C ILE A 121 0.42 -6.92 12.23
N THR A 122 -0.87 -7.26 12.16
CA THR A 122 -1.54 -8.04 13.21
C THR A 122 -0.87 -9.39 13.45
N LYS A 123 -0.44 -10.10 12.40
CA LYS A 123 0.33 -11.34 12.56
C LYS A 123 1.69 -11.14 13.23
N ILE A 124 2.35 -10.01 13.03
CA ILE A 124 3.61 -9.67 13.71
C ILE A 124 3.35 -9.36 15.19
N LEU A 125 2.30 -8.58 15.49
CA LEU A 125 1.92 -8.21 16.84
C LEU A 125 1.43 -9.41 17.68
N ASN A 126 0.77 -10.38 17.06
CA ASN A 126 0.27 -11.56 17.78
C ASN A 126 1.33 -12.67 17.98
N LYS A 127 2.55 -12.52 17.45
CA LYS A 127 3.61 -13.55 17.57
C LYS A 127 4.32 -13.57 18.93
N LYS A 128 4.22 -12.51 19.73
CA LYS A 128 4.80 -12.40 21.07
C LYS A 128 3.74 -12.35 22.19
N GLN A 129 2.46 -12.52 21.84
CA GLN A 129 1.42 -12.84 22.81
C GLN A 129 1.36 -14.36 22.98
#